data_AF-A0A8X6HDA2-F1
#
_entry.id   AF-A0A8X6HDA2-F1
#
_cell.length_a   1.000
_cell.length_b   1.000
_cell.length_c   1.000
_cell.angle_alpha   90.00
_cell.angle_beta   90.00
_cell.angle_gamma   90.00
#
_symmetry.space_group_name_H-M   'P 1'
#
loop_
_entity.id
_entity.type
_entity.pdbx_description
1 polymer ?
#
loop_
_entity_poly.entity_id
_entity_poly.type
_entity_poly.pdbx_seq_one_letter_code
_entity_poly.pdbx_strand_id
1 'polypeptide(L)'
;MHYQVPRLRFMVLHKIAVSLWCSNDAVYMFRQFYRLPPRKRKEEFWKKVENTVVRKANNIKSKYTLAENLEYELLDAIKIVGYHIWNMKRYIDEGNYIPTGYPKILCWTPHGTIDTGKSIAVVLKDDLFSIDRRYKLACIYCLEDDVRALWRKTSLCVREFFCKETPNEIVLHNLAIYWSFYINGKLASMRNWIRGSVGKFGLEHAFIQGSKPAAMYFLQKLSAEETDESFAIYFDYFGPKYVRSFTGRSEHYADLIYCLLVRMNEKQQSRVFERYSYIILQFFLEYPFYYLLETVMNNAMGYISDECKELLLDYIEGINRFINPVKGTRKISMWEKIKLRQTKEQLQDFLESNILPVKK
;
A
#
# COMPACT_ATOMS: atom_id res chain seq x y z
N MET A 1 -5.28 8.27 19.27
CA MET A 1 -6.14 8.48 18.09
C MET A 1 -7.10 7.32 17.97
N HIS A 2 -8.41 7.59 18.09
CA HIS A 2 -9.45 6.59 17.83
C HIS A 2 -9.66 6.55 16.32
N TYR A 3 -9.46 5.39 15.67
CA TYR A 3 -9.91 5.21 14.30
C TYR A 3 -11.42 5.46 14.28
N GLN A 4 -11.86 6.46 13.53
CA GLN A 4 -13.28 6.72 13.38
C GLN A 4 -13.93 5.46 12.80
N VAL A 5 -14.96 4.97 13.47
CA VAL A 5 -15.72 3.81 13.00
C VAL A 5 -16.34 4.20 11.66
N PRO A 6 -16.11 3.45 10.56
CA PRO A 6 -16.71 3.77 9.28
C PRO A 6 -18.22 3.79 9.38
N ARG A 7 -18.87 4.67 8.62
CA ARG A 7 -20.34 4.72 8.55
C ARG A 7 -20.88 3.35 8.10
N LEU A 8 -21.98 2.88 8.69
CA LEU A 8 -22.58 1.58 8.37
C LEU A 8 -22.78 1.39 6.85
N ARG A 9 -23.25 2.44 6.17
CA ARG A 9 -23.43 2.48 4.72
C ARG A 9 -22.14 2.12 3.97
N PHE A 10 -21.01 2.72 4.35
CA PHE A 10 -19.70 2.44 3.75
C PHE A 10 -19.28 0.97 3.97
N MET A 11 -19.44 0.46 5.19
CA MET A 11 -19.09 -0.93 5.54
C MET A 11 -19.91 -1.94 4.74
N VAL A 12 -21.23 -1.69 4.60
CA VAL A 12 -22.13 -2.55 3.83
C VAL A 12 -21.72 -2.58 2.36
N LEU A 13 -21.46 -1.42 1.76
CA LEU A 13 -21.03 -1.33 0.36
C LEU A 13 -19.71 -2.07 0.11
N HIS A 14 -18.72 -1.91 0.99
CA HIS A 14 -17.45 -2.65 0.89
C HIS A 14 -17.65 -4.15 1.05
N LYS A 15 -18.51 -4.58 1.99
CA LYS A 15 -18.82 -6.00 2.16
C LYS A 15 -19.47 -6.59 0.90
N ILE A 16 -20.38 -5.86 0.26
CA ILE A 16 -20.97 -6.27 -1.01
C ILE A 16 -19.88 -6.34 -2.09
N ALA A 17 -19.06 -5.30 -2.24
CA ALA A 17 -17.96 -5.25 -3.20
C ALA A 17 -16.98 -6.44 -3.03
N VAL A 18 -16.54 -6.72 -1.80
CA VAL A 18 -15.69 -7.88 -1.48
C VAL A 18 -16.38 -9.19 -1.89
N SER A 19 -17.67 -9.34 -1.59
CA SER A 19 -18.41 -10.55 -1.97
C SER A 19 -18.46 -10.76 -3.50
N LEU A 20 -18.59 -9.67 -4.27
CA LEU A 20 -18.61 -9.72 -5.72
C LEU A 20 -17.25 -10.12 -6.30
N TRP A 21 -16.15 -9.56 -5.78
CA TRP A 21 -14.78 -9.94 -6.13
C TRP A 21 -14.43 -11.37 -5.70
N CYS A 22 -15.03 -11.85 -4.62
CA CYS A 22 -14.88 -13.22 -4.12
C CYS A 22 -15.84 -14.22 -4.78
N SER A 23 -16.66 -13.79 -5.74
CA SER A 23 -17.58 -14.68 -6.45
C SER A 23 -16.82 -15.73 -7.27
N ASN A 24 -17.43 -16.90 -7.48
CA ASN A 24 -16.76 -18.03 -8.16
C ASN A 24 -16.25 -17.66 -9.55
N ASP A 25 -16.99 -16.85 -10.33
CA ASP A 25 -16.55 -16.42 -11.66
C ASP A 25 -15.30 -15.53 -11.58
N ALA A 26 -15.26 -14.58 -10.65
CA ALA A 26 -14.11 -13.71 -10.47
C ALA A 26 -12.88 -14.52 -10.03
N VAL A 27 -13.04 -15.42 -9.05
CA VAL A 27 -12.00 -16.36 -8.61
C VAL A 27 -11.51 -17.24 -9.76
N TYR A 28 -12.43 -17.77 -10.57
CA TYR A 28 -12.08 -18.56 -11.74
C TYR A 28 -11.24 -17.77 -12.74
N MET A 29 -11.63 -16.53 -13.04
CA MET A 29 -10.83 -15.65 -13.90
C MET A 29 -9.47 -15.36 -13.28
N PHE A 30 -9.38 -15.11 -11.98
CA PHE A 30 -8.09 -14.93 -11.31
C PHE A 30 -7.14 -16.10 -11.52
N ARG A 31 -7.63 -17.34 -11.48
CA ARG A 31 -6.81 -18.53 -11.77
C ARG A 31 -6.31 -18.55 -13.21
N GLN A 32 -7.11 -18.10 -14.18
CA GLN A 32 -6.68 -18.02 -15.60
C GLN A 32 -5.62 -16.95 -15.83
N PHE A 33 -5.61 -15.90 -15.00
CA PHE A 33 -4.65 -14.79 -15.11
C PHE A 33 -3.19 -15.27 -15.22
N TYR A 34 -2.79 -16.31 -14.47
CA TYR A 34 -1.39 -16.77 -14.41
C TYR A 34 -0.91 -17.46 -15.68
N ARG A 35 -1.84 -17.91 -16.52
CA ARG A 35 -1.50 -18.54 -17.80
C ARG A 35 -1.15 -17.50 -18.87
N LEU A 36 -1.27 -16.20 -18.57
CA LEU A 36 -1.04 -15.14 -19.54
C LEU A 36 0.40 -14.59 -19.43
N PRO A 37 1.18 -14.61 -20.54
CA PRO A 37 2.45 -13.89 -20.63
C PRO A 37 2.18 -12.37 -20.83
N PRO A 38 3.18 -11.54 -21.17
CA PRO A 38 3.69 -10.35 -20.44
C PRO A 38 2.69 -9.23 -20.04
N ARG A 39 3.19 -8.22 -19.30
CA ARG A 39 2.47 -7.08 -18.66
C ARG A 39 1.25 -6.50 -19.40
N LYS A 40 1.28 -6.26 -20.72
CA LYS A 40 0.14 -5.67 -21.44
C LYS A 40 -1.13 -6.54 -21.35
N ARG A 41 -0.99 -7.87 -21.37
CA ARG A 41 -2.12 -8.79 -21.21
C ARG A 41 -2.69 -8.76 -19.78
N LYS A 42 -1.87 -8.37 -18.79
CA LYS A 42 -2.27 -8.31 -17.37
C LYS A 42 -3.29 -7.21 -17.12
N GLU A 43 -3.12 -6.02 -17.71
CA GLU A 43 -4.07 -4.90 -17.57
C GLU A 43 -5.40 -5.17 -18.28
N GLU A 44 -5.34 -5.63 -19.53
CA GLU A 44 -6.54 -5.99 -20.29
C GLU A 44 -7.34 -7.10 -19.60
N PHE A 45 -6.64 -8.10 -19.06
CA PHE A 45 -7.28 -9.16 -18.31
C PHE A 45 -7.89 -8.64 -17.01
N TRP A 46 -7.17 -7.81 -16.26
CA TRP A 46 -7.71 -7.21 -15.04
C TRP A 46 -9.02 -6.47 -15.33
N LYS A 47 -9.06 -5.67 -16.41
CA LYS A 47 -10.26 -4.99 -16.86
C LYS A 47 -11.40 -5.96 -17.20
N LYS A 48 -11.11 -7.15 -17.74
CA LYS A 48 -12.13 -8.19 -17.96
C LYS A 48 -12.70 -8.74 -16.65
N VAL A 49 -11.86 -8.97 -15.62
CA VAL A 49 -12.32 -9.41 -14.29
C VAL A 49 -13.20 -8.34 -13.67
N GLU A 50 -12.73 -7.10 -13.66
CA GLU A 50 -13.45 -5.95 -13.15
C GLU A 50 -14.80 -5.75 -13.84
N ASN A 51 -14.85 -5.78 -15.17
CA ASN A 51 -16.10 -5.70 -15.93
C ASN A 51 -17.08 -6.83 -15.55
N THR A 52 -16.56 -8.02 -15.23
CA THR A 52 -17.40 -9.15 -14.78
C THR A 52 -18.01 -8.85 -13.41
N VAL A 53 -17.23 -8.28 -12.49
CA VAL A 53 -17.69 -7.85 -11.16
C VAL A 53 -18.72 -6.71 -11.27
N VAL A 54 -18.45 -5.69 -12.10
CA VAL A 54 -19.35 -4.57 -12.36
C VAL A 54 -20.67 -5.04 -12.99
N ARG A 55 -20.63 -5.96 -13.96
CA ARG A 55 -21.85 -6.53 -14.55
C ARG A 55 -22.73 -7.20 -13.47
N LYS A 56 -22.12 -7.91 -12.52
CA LYS A 56 -22.86 -8.51 -11.39
C LYS A 56 -23.46 -7.45 -10.47
N ALA A 57 -22.73 -6.36 -10.22
CA ALA A 57 -23.26 -5.22 -9.47
C ALA A 57 -24.49 -4.60 -10.16
N ASN A 58 -24.45 -4.46 -11.49
CA ASN A 58 -25.59 -3.96 -12.28
C ASN A 58 -26.79 -4.93 -12.25
N ASN A 59 -26.54 -6.24 -12.14
CA ASN A 59 -27.61 -7.22 -11.92
C ASN A 59 -28.25 -7.07 -10.52
N ILE A 60 -27.46 -6.76 -9.49
CA ILE A 60 -27.99 -6.43 -8.15
C ILE A 60 -28.82 -5.15 -8.23
N LYS A 61 -28.32 -4.11 -8.92
CA LYS A 61 -29.05 -2.85 -9.14
C LYS A 61 -30.43 -3.10 -9.75
N SER A 62 -30.48 -3.81 -10.89
CA SER A 62 -31.74 -4.09 -11.59
C SER A 62 -32.69 -4.97 -10.78
N LYS A 63 -32.16 -5.90 -9.99
CA LYS A 63 -32.97 -6.80 -9.15
C LYS A 63 -33.61 -6.10 -7.94
N TYR A 64 -32.90 -5.15 -7.31
CA TYR A 64 -33.32 -4.55 -6.04
C TYR A 64 -33.69 -3.06 -6.14
N THR A 65 -33.74 -2.49 -7.34
CA THR A 65 -34.09 -1.08 -7.60
C THR A 65 -33.32 -0.13 -6.68
N LEU A 66 -31.99 -0.26 -6.68
CA LEU A 66 -31.14 0.61 -5.85
C LEU A 66 -31.27 2.07 -6.31
N ALA A 67 -31.30 3.00 -5.36
CA ALA A 67 -31.26 4.43 -5.64
C ALA A 67 -29.98 4.80 -6.40
N GLU A 68 -30.06 5.79 -7.30
CA GLU A 68 -28.94 6.18 -8.18
C GLU A 68 -27.67 6.56 -7.41
N ASN A 69 -27.79 7.27 -6.30
CA ASN A 69 -26.64 7.62 -5.46
C ASN A 69 -25.92 6.38 -4.89
N LEU A 70 -26.67 5.35 -4.51
CA LEU A 70 -26.14 4.12 -3.95
C LEU A 70 -25.44 3.26 -5.01
N GLU A 71 -25.86 3.36 -6.28
CA GLU A 71 -25.17 2.74 -7.40
C GLU A 71 -23.75 3.28 -7.57
N TYR A 72 -23.60 4.61 -7.61
CA TYR A 72 -22.28 5.22 -7.76
C TYR A 72 -21.34 4.82 -6.62
N GLU A 73 -21.82 4.87 -5.38
CA GLU A 73 -21.03 4.47 -4.22
C GLU A 73 -20.67 2.97 -4.23
N LEU A 74 -21.57 2.10 -4.68
CA LEU A 74 -21.26 0.67 -4.83
C LEU A 74 -20.19 0.44 -5.89
N LEU A 75 -20.30 1.12 -7.04
CA LEU A 75 -19.30 1.03 -8.10
C LEU A 75 -17.93 1.54 -7.61
N ASP A 76 -17.91 2.58 -6.79
CA ASP A 76 -16.67 3.07 -6.19
C ASP A 76 -16.09 2.09 -5.18
N ALA A 77 -16.91 1.52 -4.29
CA ALA A 77 -16.45 0.46 -3.39
C ALA A 77 -15.89 -0.76 -4.14
N ILE A 78 -16.51 -1.15 -5.26
CA ILE A 78 -16.00 -2.22 -6.14
C ILE A 78 -14.60 -1.88 -6.66
N LYS A 79 -14.37 -0.63 -7.08
CA LYS A 79 -13.06 -0.19 -7.55
C LYS A 79 -12.02 -0.18 -6.43
N ILE A 80 -12.35 0.34 -5.25
CA ILE A 80 -11.48 0.34 -4.05
C ILE A 80 -11.01 -1.09 -3.76
N VAL A 81 -11.97 -2.00 -3.61
CA VAL A 81 -11.71 -3.41 -3.30
C VAL A 81 -10.88 -4.06 -4.40
N GLY A 82 -11.22 -3.81 -5.68
CA GLY A 82 -10.46 -4.31 -6.82
C GLY A 82 -9.01 -3.84 -6.79
N TYR A 83 -8.79 -2.56 -6.55
CA TYR A 83 -7.46 -1.97 -6.46
C TYR A 83 -6.60 -2.61 -5.35
N HIS A 84 -7.16 -2.77 -4.14
CA HIS A 84 -6.47 -3.45 -3.04
C HIS A 84 -6.12 -4.90 -3.37
N ILE A 85 -7.05 -5.64 -3.99
CA ILE A 85 -6.79 -7.00 -4.48
C ILE A 85 -5.61 -6.96 -5.45
N TRP A 86 -5.70 -6.17 -6.51
CA TRP A 86 -4.64 -6.04 -7.52
C TRP A 86 -3.26 -5.78 -6.93
N ASN A 87 -3.18 -4.83 -5.98
CA ASN A 87 -1.93 -4.49 -5.34
C ASN A 87 -1.42 -5.60 -4.44
N MET A 88 -2.26 -6.19 -3.60
CA MET A 88 -1.89 -7.33 -2.76
C MET A 88 -1.32 -8.48 -3.59
N LYS A 89 -1.89 -8.74 -4.76
CA LYS A 89 -1.36 -9.73 -5.69
C LYS A 89 0.09 -9.45 -6.06
N ARG A 90 0.49 -8.21 -6.34
CA ARG A 90 1.86 -7.88 -6.77
C ARG A 90 2.92 -8.26 -5.73
N TYR A 91 2.55 -8.32 -4.45
CA TYR A 91 3.46 -8.70 -3.35
C TYR A 91 3.51 -10.20 -3.13
N ILE A 92 2.38 -10.89 -3.29
CA ILE A 92 2.35 -12.35 -3.24
C ILE A 92 3.06 -12.93 -4.49
N ASP A 93 2.95 -12.24 -5.63
CA ASP A 93 3.35 -12.69 -6.97
C ASP A 93 4.82 -12.38 -7.32
N GLU A 94 5.77 -12.65 -6.42
CA GLU A 94 7.22 -12.62 -6.77
C GLU A 94 7.64 -13.77 -7.69
N GLY A 95 6.72 -14.65 -8.12
CA GLY A 95 7.07 -15.86 -8.88
C GLY A 95 5.92 -16.56 -9.59
N ASN A 96 4.96 -15.81 -10.13
CA ASN A 96 3.80 -16.28 -10.91
C ASN A 96 2.86 -17.22 -10.14
N TYR A 97 2.79 -17.13 -8.81
CA TYR A 97 1.98 -18.06 -8.01
C TYR A 97 0.88 -17.37 -7.20
N ILE A 98 -0.34 -17.73 -7.57
CA ILE A 98 -1.65 -17.53 -6.94
C ILE A 98 -2.06 -18.50 -5.84
N PRO A 99 -2.27 -18.14 -4.57
CA PRO A 99 -2.97 -19.04 -3.65
C PRO A 99 -4.31 -19.54 -4.24
N THR A 100 -4.63 -20.83 -4.11
CA THR A 100 -5.78 -21.47 -4.78
C THR A 100 -7.13 -20.84 -4.40
N GLY A 101 -7.18 -20.19 -3.23
CA GLY A 101 -8.36 -19.49 -2.71
C GLY A 101 -8.38 -17.98 -2.97
N TYR A 102 -7.50 -17.41 -3.78
CA TYR A 102 -7.48 -15.96 -4.00
C TYR A 102 -8.66 -15.45 -4.86
N PRO A 103 -9.28 -14.29 -4.56
CA PRO A 103 -8.99 -13.39 -3.43
C PRO A 103 -9.73 -13.73 -2.12
N LYS A 104 -10.47 -14.85 -2.03
CA LYS A 104 -11.24 -15.25 -0.83
C LYS A 104 -10.41 -15.39 0.44
N ILE A 105 -9.11 -15.68 0.30
CA ILE A 105 -8.19 -15.81 1.44
C ILE A 105 -7.73 -14.47 2.03
N LEU A 106 -8.05 -13.34 1.38
CA LEU A 106 -7.67 -12.03 1.87
C LEU A 106 -8.52 -11.65 3.08
N CYS A 107 -7.87 -11.18 4.13
CA CYS A 107 -8.51 -10.69 5.33
C CYS A 107 -8.81 -9.19 5.17
N TRP A 108 -10.08 -8.82 5.25
CA TRP A 108 -10.53 -7.43 5.10
C TRP A 108 -10.71 -6.74 6.44
N THR A 109 -10.34 -5.47 6.52
CA THR A 109 -10.61 -4.60 7.67
C THR A 109 -12.04 -4.03 7.59
N PRO A 110 -12.61 -3.53 8.71
CA PRO A 110 -13.87 -2.79 8.69
C PRO A 110 -13.86 -1.56 7.77
N HIS A 111 -12.69 -1.01 7.49
CA HIS A 111 -12.46 0.15 6.62
C HIS A 111 -12.37 -0.21 5.14
N GLY A 112 -12.60 -1.48 4.77
CA GLY A 112 -12.58 -1.90 3.36
C GLY A 112 -11.20 -2.05 2.76
N THR A 113 -10.15 -2.04 3.59
CA THR A 113 -8.76 -2.29 3.19
C THR A 113 -8.35 -3.73 3.53
N ILE A 114 -7.20 -4.19 3.04
CA ILE A 114 -6.68 -5.53 3.36
C ILE A 114 -5.82 -5.47 4.64
N ASP A 115 -6.11 -6.33 5.60
CA ASP A 115 -5.21 -6.65 6.71
C ASP A 115 -4.09 -7.54 6.15
N THR A 116 -3.01 -6.91 5.68
CA THR A 116 -1.92 -7.59 4.98
C THR A 116 -1.24 -8.63 5.88
N GLY A 117 -1.02 -8.32 7.16
CA GLY A 117 -0.41 -9.26 8.11
C GLY A 117 -1.22 -10.55 8.26
N LYS A 118 -2.53 -10.43 8.53
CA LYS A 118 -3.42 -11.60 8.63
C LYS A 118 -3.56 -12.34 7.29
N SER A 119 -3.68 -11.61 6.19
CA SER A 119 -3.78 -12.21 4.85
C SER A 119 -2.56 -13.05 4.52
N ILE A 120 -1.34 -12.54 4.80
CA ILE A 120 -0.11 -13.29 4.59
C ILE A 120 -0.05 -14.51 5.51
N ALA A 121 -0.43 -14.39 6.78
CA ALA A 121 -0.49 -15.54 7.69
C ALA A 121 -1.43 -16.65 7.17
N VAL A 122 -2.53 -16.31 6.48
CA VAL A 122 -3.37 -17.30 5.79
C VAL A 122 -2.65 -17.88 4.57
N VAL A 123 -1.98 -17.06 3.77
CA VAL A 123 -1.19 -17.49 2.60
C VAL A 123 -0.09 -18.49 3.00
N LEU A 124 0.59 -18.28 4.13
CA LEU A 124 1.66 -19.16 4.59
C LEU A 124 1.20 -20.59 4.93
N LYS A 125 -0.10 -20.78 5.16
CA LYS A 125 -0.71 -22.10 5.38
C LYS A 125 -1.02 -22.86 4.09
N ASP A 126 -0.92 -22.22 2.93
CA ASP A 126 -1.11 -22.86 1.63
C ASP A 126 0.16 -23.65 1.24
N ASP A 127 0.07 -24.98 1.30
CA ASP A 127 1.19 -25.89 1.00
C ASP A 127 1.62 -25.88 -0.46
N LEU A 128 0.84 -25.26 -1.35
CA LEU A 128 1.22 -25.08 -2.74
C LEU A 128 2.36 -24.05 -2.90
N PHE A 129 2.62 -23.21 -1.89
CA PHE A 129 3.86 -22.44 -1.85
C PHE A 129 5.02 -23.32 -1.38
N SER A 130 6.13 -23.27 -2.11
CA SER A 130 7.38 -23.86 -1.64
C SER A 130 7.77 -23.28 -0.28
N ILE A 131 8.42 -24.10 0.55
CA ILE A 131 8.88 -23.70 1.89
C ILE A 131 9.71 -22.43 1.81
N ASP A 132 10.57 -22.30 0.80
CA ASP A 132 11.44 -21.13 0.61
C ASP A 132 10.64 -19.84 0.34
N ARG A 133 9.57 -19.93 -0.45
CA ARG A 133 8.69 -18.78 -0.73
C ARG A 133 7.91 -18.37 0.51
N ARG A 134 7.38 -19.35 1.25
CA ARG A 134 6.72 -19.11 2.53
C ARG A 134 7.68 -18.45 3.52
N TYR A 135 8.91 -18.94 3.61
CA TYR A 135 9.95 -18.36 4.46
C TYR A 135 10.22 -16.89 4.09
N LYS A 136 10.45 -16.59 2.79
CA LYS A 136 10.66 -15.22 2.31
C LYS A 136 9.50 -14.29 2.68
N LEU A 137 8.25 -14.70 2.43
CA LEU A 137 7.07 -13.92 2.79
C LEU A 137 6.97 -13.69 4.31
N ALA A 138 7.17 -14.74 5.11
CA ALA A 138 7.16 -14.62 6.57
C ALA A 138 8.20 -13.60 7.05
N CYS A 139 9.39 -13.59 6.44
CA CYS A 139 10.46 -12.63 6.73
C CYS A 139 10.08 -11.19 6.36
N ILE A 140 9.52 -10.96 5.17
CA ILE A 140 9.11 -9.63 4.67
C ILE A 140 8.03 -9.00 5.56
N TYR A 141 7.15 -9.82 6.13
CA TYR A 141 6.06 -9.38 6.99
C TYR A 141 6.35 -9.53 8.49
N CYS A 142 7.59 -9.91 8.86
CA CYS A 142 8.03 -10.13 10.23
C CYS A 142 7.10 -11.02 11.06
N LEU A 143 6.61 -12.13 10.48
CA LEU A 143 5.81 -13.13 11.16
C LEU A 143 6.74 -14.10 11.92
N GLU A 144 7.26 -13.63 13.06
CA GLU A 144 8.37 -14.24 13.79
C GLU A 144 8.22 -15.75 14.07
N ASP A 145 7.04 -16.20 14.49
CA ASP A 145 6.77 -17.61 14.77
C ASP A 145 6.79 -18.46 13.50
N ASP A 146 6.17 -17.97 12.43
CA ASP A 146 6.17 -18.62 11.12
C ASP A 146 7.59 -18.65 10.53
N VAL A 147 8.36 -17.57 10.68
CA VAL A 147 9.76 -17.48 10.25
C VAL A 147 10.59 -18.60 10.89
N ARG A 148 10.48 -18.79 12.21
CA ARG A 148 11.20 -19.87 12.92
C ARG A 148 10.74 -21.25 12.48
N ALA A 149 9.42 -21.45 12.37
CA ALA A 149 8.85 -22.74 11.97
C ALA A 149 9.26 -23.13 10.54
N LEU A 150 9.22 -22.18 9.62
CA LEU A 150 9.59 -22.36 8.22
C LEU A 150 11.10 -22.54 8.07
N TRP A 151 11.92 -21.77 8.78
CA TRP A 151 13.38 -21.93 8.76
C TRP A 151 13.81 -23.37 9.06
N ARG A 152 13.20 -24.02 10.06
CA ARG A 152 13.47 -25.42 10.42
C ARG A 152 13.13 -26.42 9.32
N LYS A 153 12.21 -26.07 8.42
CA LYS A 153 11.80 -26.88 7.26
C LYS A 153 12.57 -26.53 5.99
N THR A 154 13.17 -25.34 5.92
CA THR A 154 13.97 -24.87 4.78
C THR A 154 15.17 -25.78 4.52
N SER A 155 15.47 -26.04 3.25
CA SER A 155 16.60 -26.86 2.83
C SER A 155 17.95 -26.25 3.23
N LEU A 156 18.98 -27.08 3.42
CA LEU A 156 20.33 -26.61 3.75
C LEU A 156 20.87 -25.62 2.70
N CYS A 157 20.66 -25.90 1.40
CA CYS A 157 21.09 -25.03 0.32
C CYS A 157 20.52 -23.61 0.45
N VAL A 158 19.22 -23.50 0.76
CA VAL A 158 18.56 -22.19 0.91
C VAL A 158 19.00 -21.48 2.19
N ARG A 159 19.23 -22.23 3.28
CA ARG A 159 19.80 -21.65 4.50
C ARG A 159 21.21 -21.09 4.26
N GLU A 160 22.04 -21.85 3.55
CA GLU A 160 23.39 -21.40 3.18
C GLU A 160 23.36 -20.18 2.29
N PHE A 161 22.45 -20.13 1.30
CA PHE A 161 22.25 -18.96 0.45
C PHE A 161 22.02 -17.71 1.31
N PHE A 162 21.02 -17.70 2.19
CA PHE A 162 20.76 -16.52 3.02
C PHE A 162 21.85 -16.20 4.08
N CYS A 163 22.73 -17.16 4.40
CA CYS A 163 23.82 -16.96 5.35
C CYS A 163 25.16 -16.55 4.70
N LYS A 164 25.33 -16.77 3.39
CA LYS A 164 26.56 -16.45 2.63
C LYS A 164 26.45 -15.12 1.89
N GLU A 165 25.26 -14.76 1.44
CA GLU A 165 25.01 -13.55 0.65
C GLU A 165 25.27 -12.27 1.45
N THR A 166 25.94 -11.30 0.81
CA THR A 166 26.05 -9.96 1.39
C THR A 166 24.76 -9.17 1.12
N PRO A 167 24.26 -8.33 2.06
CA PRO A 167 23.01 -7.57 1.88
C PRO A 167 23.00 -6.61 0.67
N ASN A 168 24.16 -6.37 0.06
CA ASN A 168 24.31 -5.45 -1.06
C ASN A 168 24.00 -6.10 -2.41
N GLU A 169 24.00 -7.43 -2.51
CA GLU A 169 23.86 -8.14 -3.78
C GLU A 169 22.39 -8.32 -4.18
N ILE A 170 21.45 -8.38 -3.22
CA ILE A 170 20.02 -8.58 -3.50
C ILE A 170 19.11 -7.82 -2.51
N VAL A 171 18.84 -6.54 -2.78
CA VAL A 171 17.96 -5.65 -1.97
C VAL A 171 16.60 -6.29 -1.61
N LEU A 172 16.07 -7.16 -2.47
CA LEU A 172 14.78 -7.83 -2.29
C LEU A 172 14.79 -8.88 -1.16
N HIS A 173 15.94 -9.26 -0.62
CA HIS A 173 16.05 -10.33 0.36
C HIS A 173 16.59 -9.88 1.72
N ASN A 174 16.74 -8.57 1.96
CA ASN A 174 17.44 -8.08 3.15
C ASN A 174 16.74 -8.44 4.47
N LEU A 175 15.40 -8.49 4.50
CA LEU A 175 14.68 -9.01 5.67
C LEU A 175 14.83 -10.53 5.83
N ALA A 176 14.90 -11.30 4.75
CA ALA A 176 15.18 -12.74 4.84
C ALA A 176 16.61 -13.01 5.31
N ILE A 177 17.59 -12.22 4.87
CA ILE A 177 18.97 -12.25 5.35
C ILE A 177 18.99 -11.90 6.85
N TYR A 178 18.39 -10.78 7.25
CA TYR A 178 18.23 -10.40 8.66
C TYR A 178 17.74 -11.56 9.53
N TRP A 179 16.61 -12.16 9.14
CA TRP A 179 15.99 -13.24 9.91
C TRP A 179 16.89 -14.48 9.97
N SER A 180 17.61 -14.78 8.89
CA SER A 180 18.56 -15.89 8.85
C SER A 180 19.71 -15.65 9.84
N PHE A 181 20.30 -14.45 9.87
CA PHE A 181 21.34 -14.12 10.85
C PHE A 181 20.81 -14.08 12.28
N TYR A 182 19.60 -13.56 12.50
CA TYR A 182 18.94 -13.53 13.80
C TYR A 182 18.72 -14.94 14.37
N ILE A 183 18.13 -15.84 13.60
CA ILE A 183 17.84 -17.21 14.03
C ILE A 183 19.11 -18.00 14.32
N ASN A 184 20.19 -17.76 13.58
CA ASN A 184 21.48 -18.42 13.81
C ASN A 184 22.32 -17.78 14.92
N GLY A 185 21.85 -16.73 15.59
CA GLY A 185 22.62 -16.02 16.61
C GLY A 185 23.84 -15.28 16.05
N LYS A 186 23.85 -14.97 14.75
CA LYS A 186 24.98 -14.37 14.01
C LYS A 186 24.82 -12.87 13.74
N LEU A 187 23.90 -12.18 14.41
CA LEU A 187 23.69 -10.74 14.19
C LEU A 187 24.96 -9.89 14.32
N ALA A 188 25.92 -10.28 15.16
CA ALA A 188 27.21 -9.60 15.30
C ALA A 188 27.99 -9.55 13.96
N SER A 189 27.85 -10.57 13.11
CA SER A 189 28.46 -10.61 11.78
C SER A 189 27.88 -9.58 10.81
N MET A 190 26.65 -9.09 11.07
CA MET A 190 26.05 -8.01 10.27
C MET A 190 26.56 -6.61 10.65
N ARG A 191 27.36 -6.47 11.71
CA ARG A 191 27.80 -5.15 12.21
C ARG A 191 28.55 -4.32 11.15
N ASN A 192 29.26 -4.99 10.24
CA ASN A 192 29.98 -4.33 9.14
C ASN A 192 29.05 -3.82 8.02
N TRP A 193 27.80 -4.29 7.99
CA TRP A 193 26.81 -3.96 6.96
C TRP A 193 25.78 -2.97 7.45
N ILE A 194 25.59 -2.90 8.77
CA ILE A 194 24.55 -2.10 9.39
C ILE A 194 25.13 -0.74 9.79
N ARG A 195 24.55 0.33 9.28
CA ARG A 195 24.78 1.69 9.80
C ARG A 195 23.88 1.89 11.03
N GLY A 196 24.41 1.60 12.21
CA GLY A 196 23.70 1.76 13.48
C GLY A 196 23.27 0.44 14.11
N SER A 197 22.04 0.37 14.63
CA SER A 197 21.54 -0.84 15.28
C SER A 197 20.83 -1.79 14.32
N VAL A 198 20.74 -3.04 14.76
CA VAL A 198 20.01 -4.11 14.09
C VAL A 198 18.53 -3.76 13.87
N GLY A 199 17.93 -3.02 14.81
CA GLY A 199 16.57 -2.50 14.65
C GLY A 199 16.46 -1.47 13.53
N LYS A 200 17.40 -0.51 13.45
CA LYS A 200 17.44 0.50 12.39
C LYS A 200 17.57 -0.13 11.01
N PHE A 201 18.42 -1.14 10.86
CA PHE A 201 18.56 -1.90 9.62
C PHE A 201 17.25 -2.58 9.19
N GLY A 202 16.61 -3.30 10.12
CA GLY A 202 15.34 -3.97 9.83
C GLY A 202 14.26 -2.97 9.45
N LEU A 203 14.19 -1.84 10.15
CA LEU A 203 13.25 -0.77 9.87
C LEU A 203 13.48 -0.15 8.48
N GLU A 204 14.72 0.19 8.12
CA GLU A 204 15.07 0.73 6.79
C GLU A 204 14.61 -0.21 5.67
N HIS A 205 14.85 -1.51 5.83
CA HIS A 205 14.45 -2.49 4.81
C HIS A 205 12.94 -2.76 4.79
N ALA A 206 12.27 -2.71 5.94
CA ALA A 206 10.82 -2.74 5.98
C ALA A 206 10.20 -1.57 5.20
N PHE A 207 10.80 -0.38 5.32
CA PHE A 207 10.41 0.79 4.52
C PHE A 207 10.66 0.59 3.03
N ILE A 208 11.86 0.17 2.62
CA ILE A 208 12.17 -0.10 1.19
C ILE A 208 11.16 -1.07 0.55
N GLN A 209 10.65 -2.00 1.34
CA GLN A 209 9.68 -3.00 0.91
C GLN A 209 8.22 -2.52 1.01
N GLY A 210 7.96 -1.35 1.63
CA GLY A 210 6.61 -0.87 1.93
C GLY A 210 5.84 -1.77 2.90
N SER A 211 6.54 -2.55 3.74
CA SER A 211 5.92 -3.51 4.64
C SER A 211 5.57 -2.82 5.97
N LYS A 212 4.33 -2.34 6.09
CA LYS A 212 3.82 -1.76 7.34
C LYS A 212 3.97 -2.73 8.53
N PRO A 213 3.58 -4.02 8.46
CA PRO A 213 3.77 -4.93 9.59
C PRO A 213 5.22 -5.03 10.05
N ALA A 214 6.17 -5.14 9.11
CA ALA A 214 7.59 -5.20 9.45
C ALA A 214 8.11 -3.89 10.05
N ALA A 215 7.70 -2.74 9.51
CA ALA A 215 8.10 -1.44 10.05
C ALA A 215 7.59 -1.28 11.48
N MET A 216 6.34 -1.68 11.75
CA MET A 216 5.77 -1.64 13.09
C MET A 216 6.50 -2.58 14.06
N TYR A 217 6.88 -3.77 13.60
CA TYR A 217 7.68 -4.73 14.37
C TYR A 217 9.05 -4.15 14.75
N PHE A 218 9.78 -3.55 13.79
CA PHE A 218 11.11 -3.00 14.07
C PHE A 218 11.06 -1.72 14.89
N LEU A 219 10.06 -0.86 14.70
CA LEU A 219 9.86 0.33 15.54
C LEU A 219 9.71 -0.02 17.01
N GLN A 220 9.02 -1.12 17.34
CA GLN A 220 8.89 -1.60 18.73
C GLN A 220 10.20 -2.09 19.34
N LYS A 221 11.23 -2.33 18.54
CA LYS A 221 12.54 -2.81 18.98
C LYS A 221 13.59 -1.71 19.09
N LEU A 222 13.27 -0.49 18.68
CA LEU A 222 14.14 0.66 18.82
C LEU A 222 14.03 1.27 20.21
N SER A 223 15.12 1.87 20.70
CA SER A 223 15.03 2.77 21.85
C SER A 223 14.25 4.04 21.51
N ALA A 224 13.89 4.85 22.51
CA ALA A 224 13.24 6.14 22.28
C ALA A 224 14.12 7.07 21.44
N GLU A 225 15.42 7.15 21.77
CA GLU A 225 16.42 7.95 21.06
C GLU A 225 16.58 7.46 19.61
N GLU A 226 16.66 6.14 19.41
CA GLU A 226 16.77 5.57 18.07
C GLU A 226 15.51 5.79 17.24
N THR A 227 14.34 5.73 17.87
CA THR A 227 13.05 6.00 17.21
C THR A 227 13.01 7.45 16.71
N ASP A 228 13.38 8.38 17.58
CA ASP A 228 13.42 9.81 17.27
C ASP A 228 14.37 10.14 16.12
N GLU A 229 15.57 9.54 16.10
CA GLU A 229 16.52 9.67 15.00
C GLU A 229 16.03 9.01 13.71
N SER A 230 15.40 7.84 13.81
CA SER A 230 14.98 7.05 12.65
C SER A 230 13.88 7.74 11.85
N PHE A 231 12.99 8.48 12.51
CA PHE A 231 11.96 9.26 11.84
C PHE A 231 12.54 10.34 10.92
N ALA A 232 13.55 11.08 11.39
CA ALA A 232 14.20 12.11 10.57
C ALA A 232 14.97 11.49 9.39
N ILE A 233 15.77 10.45 9.67
CA ILE A 233 16.56 9.75 8.64
C ILE A 233 15.64 9.16 7.56
N TYR A 234 14.47 8.66 7.95
CA TYR A 234 13.51 8.10 7.00
C TYR A 234 13.10 9.13 5.95
N PHE A 235 12.53 10.27 6.36
CA PHE A 235 12.07 11.26 5.39
C PHE A 235 13.22 11.86 4.57
N ASP A 236 14.40 12.02 5.17
CA ASP A 236 15.62 12.47 4.50
C ASP A 236 16.10 11.52 3.41
N TYR A 237 16.14 10.23 3.70
CA TYR A 237 16.65 9.23 2.76
C TYR A 237 15.62 8.90 1.67
N PHE A 238 14.35 8.88 2.03
CA PHE A 238 13.28 8.34 1.20
C PHE A 238 12.50 9.41 0.44
N GLY A 239 12.35 10.63 0.98
CA GLY A 239 11.65 11.73 0.31
C GLY A 239 12.13 11.94 -1.13
N PRO A 240 13.43 12.23 -1.35
CA PRO A 240 13.94 12.50 -2.71
C PRO A 240 13.93 11.28 -3.63
N LYS A 241 14.17 10.07 -3.11
CA LYS A 241 14.20 8.83 -3.90
C LYS A 241 12.80 8.39 -4.33
N TYR A 242 11.78 8.61 -3.50
CA TYR A 242 10.41 8.23 -3.83
C TYR A 242 9.73 9.20 -4.81
N VAL A 243 9.98 10.51 -4.70
CA VAL A 243 9.48 11.50 -5.68
C VAL A 243 9.83 11.13 -7.11
N ARG A 244 10.99 10.51 -7.34
CA ARG A 244 11.41 10.09 -8.69
C ARG A 244 10.84 8.74 -9.14
N SER A 245 10.31 7.92 -8.25
CA SER A 245 9.93 6.51 -8.53
C SER A 245 8.42 6.23 -8.50
N PHE A 246 7.57 7.27 -8.45
CA PHE A 246 6.11 7.27 -8.34
C PHE A 246 5.30 6.39 -9.33
N THR A 247 5.95 5.60 -10.18
CA THR A 247 5.28 4.64 -11.07
C THR A 247 4.89 3.35 -10.33
N GLY A 248 3.98 3.47 -9.35
CA GLY A 248 3.08 2.38 -8.96
C GLY A 248 3.42 1.57 -7.70
N ARG A 249 4.03 2.16 -6.66
CA ARG A 249 4.15 1.56 -5.30
C ARG A 249 3.70 2.46 -4.14
N SER A 250 3.22 3.67 -4.45
CA SER A 250 2.84 4.74 -3.52
C SER A 250 1.87 4.34 -2.40
N GLU A 251 0.97 3.38 -2.63
CA GLU A 251 -0.10 3.06 -1.68
C GLU A 251 0.40 2.62 -0.30
N HIS A 252 1.33 1.66 -0.27
CA HIS A 252 1.81 1.14 1.00
C HIS A 252 2.66 2.15 1.76
N TYR A 253 3.28 3.07 1.02
CA TYR A 253 3.97 4.19 1.62
C TYR A 253 3.00 5.16 2.25
N ALA A 254 1.82 5.42 1.66
CA ALA A 254 0.84 6.30 2.29
C ALA A 254 0.36 5.77 3.65
N ASP A 255 -0.04 4.49 3.73
CA ASP A 255 -0.44 3.88 5.01
C ASP A 255 0.73 3.82 6.01
N LEU A 256 1.93 3.49 5.53
CA LEU A 256 3.13 3.46 6.36
C LEU A 256 3.52 4.86 6.87
N ILE A 257 3.60 5.86 6.00
CA ILE A 257 3.85 7.26 6.32
C ILE A 257 2.82 7.77 7.31
N TYR A 258 1.54 7.47 7.10
CA TYR A 258 0.49 7.84 8.05
C TYR A 258 0.76 7.24 9.44
N CYS A 259 1.09 5.94 9.49
CA CYS A 259 1.41 5.28 10.76
C CYS A 259 2.62 5.89 11.47
N LEU A 260 3.62 6.37 10.72
CA LEU A 260 4.76 7.10 11.30
C LEU A 260 4.32 8.46 11.82
N LEU A 261 3.62 9.25 11.01
CA LEU A 261 3.14 10.58 11.39
C LEU A 261 2.33 10.52 12.68
N VAL A 262 1.38 9.59 12.80
CA VAL A 262 0.56 9.42 14.01
C VAL A 262 1.37 9.07 15.26
N ARG A 263 2.56 8.47 15.10
CA ARG A 263 3.46 8.10 16.20
C ARG A 263 4.45 9.19 16.58
N MET A 264 4.68 10.15 15.69
CA MET A 264 5.54 11.28 15.97
C MET A 264 4.86 12.22 16.96
N ASN A 265 5.65 12.78 17.86
CA ASN A 265 5.23 13.94 18.65
C ASN A 265 5.10 15.18 17.74
N GLU A 266 4.46 16.23 18.25
CA GLU A 266 4.20 17.46 17.50
C GLU A 266 5.47 18.06 16.91
N LYS A 267 6.54 18.20 17.70
CA LYS A 267 7.83 18.73 17.25
C LYS A 267 8.47 17.90 16.12
N GLN A 268 8.29 16.58 16.12
CA GLN A 268 8.74 15.71 15.05
C GLN A 268 7.90 15.90 13.79
N GLN A 269 6.57 15.92 13.92
CA GLN A 269 5.67 16.15 12.80
C GLN A 269 5.95 17.50 12.14
N SER A 270 6.12 18.58 12.92
CA SER A 270 6.45 19.91 12.41
C SER A 270 7.70 19.90 11.54
N ARG A 271 8.81 19.34 12.05
CA ARG A 271 10.08 19.24 11.28
C ARG A 271 9.91 18.45 9.98
N VAL A 272 9.12 17.38 10.03
CA VAL A 272 8.84 16.56 8.85
C VAL A 272 8.00 17.34 7.84
N PHE A 273 6.94 18.04 8.28
CA PHE A 273 6.10 18.84 7.39
C PHE A 273 6.83 20.05 6.82
N GLU A 274 7.65 20.76 7.61
CA GLU A 274 8.49 21.87 7.15
C GLU A 274 9.34 21.50 5.93
N ARG A 275 9.85 20.27 5.92
CA ARG A 275 10.76 19.81 4.87
C ARG A 275 10.09 19.00 3.77
N TYR A 276 8.99 18.31 4.09
CA TYR A 276 8.39 17.28 3.23
C TYR A 276 6.88 17.40 3.05
N SER A 277 6.24 18.49 3.46
CA SER A 277 4.79 18.69 3.33
C SER A 277 4.26 18.33 1.96
N TYR A 278 4.86 18.86 0.88
CA TYR A 278 4.45 18.55 -0.48
C TYR A 278 4.50 17.05 -0.82
N ILE A 279 5.63 16.38 -0.53
CA ILE A 279 5.81 14.95 -0.83
C ILE A 279 4.80 14.11 -0.03
N ILE A 280 4.63 14.45 1.25
CA ILE A 280 3.68 13.76 2.13
C ILE A 280 2.28 13.91 1.58
N LEU A 281 1.86 15.13 1.23
CA LEU A 281 0.55 15.39 0.66
C LEU A 281 0.35 14.58 -0.62
N GLN A 282 1.31 14.53 -1.53
CA GLN A 282 1.21 13.72 -2.75
C GLN A 282 0.84 12.25 -2.48
N PHE A 283 1.39 11.62 -1.44
CA PHE A 283 1.03 10.25 -1.07
C PHE A 283 -0.46 10.11 -0.68
N PHE A 284 -1.02 11.12 -0.02
CA PHE A 284 -2.42 11.13 0.40
C PHE A 284 -3.39 11.64 -0.68
N LEU A 285 -2.87 12.29 -1.73
CA LEU A 285 -3.61 12.59 -2.95
C LEU A 285 -3.78 11.37 -3.86
N GLU A 286 -3.19 10.24 -3.50
CA GLU A 286 -3.44 9.00 -4.19
C GLU A 286 -4.63 8.25 -3.61
N TYR A 287 -5.57 7.91 -4.48
CA TYR A 287 -6.62 6.94 -4.16
C TYR A 287 -6.03 5.63 -3.62
N PRO A 288 -6.56 5.05 -2.52
CA PRO A 288 -7.79 5.44 -1.81
C PRO A 288 -7.58 6.26 -0.50
N PHE A 289 -6.45 6.93 -0.30
CA PHE A 289 -6.08 7.53 1.01
C PHE A 289 -6.74 8.87 1.34
N TYR A 290 -7.73 9.30 0.58
CA TYR A 290 -8.38 10.59 0.79
C TYR A 290 -9.00 10.74 2.18
N TYR A 291 -9.46 9.64 2.78
CA TYR A 291 -10.00 9.68 4.14
C TYR A 291 -8.95 10.05 5.21
N LEU A 292 -7.66 9.91 4.89
CA LEU A 292 -6.55 10.35 5.74
C LEU A 292 -6.06 11.75 5.37
N LEU A 293 -6.34 12.19 4.13
CA LEU A 293 -5.85 13.43 3.57
C LEU A 293 -6.23 14.62 4.44
N GLU A 294 -7.50 14.74 4.85
CA GLU A 294 -7.96 15.85 5.70
C GLU A 294 -7.14 15.96 7.01
N THR A 295 -6.92 14.82 7.69
CA THR A 295 -6.13 14.80 8.92
C THR A 295 -4.69 15.23 8.67
N VAL A 296 -4.06 14.71 7.62
CA VAL A 296 -2.68 15.03 7.28
C VAL A 296 -2.55 16.48 6.82
N MET A 297 -3.50 16.98 6.05
CA MET A 297 -3.55 18.36 5.58
C MET A 297 -3.66 19.33 6.73
N ASN A 298 -4.60 19.13 7.65
CA ASN A 298 -4.77 20.01 8.80
C ASN A 298 -3.48 20.18 9.61
N ASN A 299 -2.69 19.11 9.72
CA ASN A 299 -1.37 19.17 10.37
C ASN A 299 -0.28 19.80 9.48
N ALA A 300 -0.36 19.60 8.17
CA ALA A 300 0.61 20.11 7.21
C ALA A 300 0.42 21.60 6.88
N MET A 301 -0.78 22.15 7.03
CA MET A 301 -1.17 23.45 6.45
C MET A 301 -0.25 24.62 6.83
N GLY A 302 0.17 24.70 8.09
CA GLY A 302 1.09 25.74 8.56
C GLY A 302 2.49 25.69 7.93
N TYR A 303 2.80 24.61 7.21
CA TYR A 303 4.11 24.30 6.66
C TYR A 303 4.12 24.24 5.12
N ILE A 304 2.98 24.50 4.46
CA ILE A 304 2.89 24.51 3.00
C ILE A 304 3.33 25.89 2.51
N SER A 305 4.49 25.97 1.86
CA SER A 305 4.94 27.19 1.18
C SER A 305 4.02 27.56 0.03
N ASP A 306 4.02 28.84 -0.39
CA ASP A 306 3.21 29.26 -1.55
C ASP A 306 3.59 28.50 -2.82
N GLU A 307 4.87 28.19 -3.01
CA GLU A 307 5.34 27.31 -4.09
C GLU A 307 4.68 25.91 -4.02
N CYS A 308 4.56 25.32 -2.82
CA CYS A 308 3.88 24.04 -2.66
C CYS A 308 2.38 24.15 -2.97
N LYS A 309 1.73 25.28 -2.65
CA LYS A 309 0.33 25.52 -3.01
C LYS A 309 0.17 25.59 -4.52
N GLU A 310 1.05 26.31 -5.22
CA GLU A 310 1.06 26.37 -6.69
C GLU A 310 1.29 24.98 -7.29
N LEU A 311 2.20 24.16 -6.74
CA LEU A 311 2.39 22.78 -7.20
C LEU A 311 1.16 21.90 -6.98
N LEU A 312 0.42 22.10 -5.88
CA LEU A 312 -0.85 21.39 -5.64
C LEU A 312 -1.93 21.86 -6.62
N LEU A 313 -1.99 23.16 -6.93
CA LEU A 313 -2.88 23.72 -7.94
C LEU A 313 -2.53 23.18 -9.33
N ASP A 314 -1.27 23.18 -9.72
CA ASP A 314 -0.74 22.58 -10.94
C ASP A 314 -1.06 21.08 -11.03
N TYR A 315 -0.97 20.37 -9.91
CA TYR A 315 -1.37 18.97 -9.85
C TYR A 315 -2.87 18.82 -10.14
N ILE A 316 -3.74 19.63 -9.53
CA ILE A 316 -5.19 19.64 -9.80
C ILE A 316 -5.48 20.04 -11.25
N GLU A 317 -4.72 20.96 -11.80
CA GLU A 317 -4.84 21.39 -13.19
C GLU A 317 -4.36 20.31 -14.16
N GLY A 318 -3.29 19.61 -13.82
CA GLY A 318 -2.80 18.43 -14.53
C GLY A 318 -3.86 17.34 -14.54
N ILE A 319 -4.47 17.06 -13.38
CA ILE A 319 -5.62 16.17 -13.25
C ILE A 319 -6.74 16.60 -14.22
N ASN A 320 -7.07 17.90 -14.32
CA ASN A 320 -8.05 18.43 -15.27
C ASN A 320 -7.69 18.14 -16.73
N ARG A 321 -6.43 18.38 -17.12
CA ARG A 321 -5.93 18.09 -18.46
C ARG A 321 -6.01 16.60 -18.80
N PHE A 322 -5.77 15.73 -17.81
CA PHE A 322 -5.93 14.29 -17.98
C PHE A 322 -7.40 13.89 -18.12
N ILE A 323 -8.32 14.43 -17.30
CA ILE A 323 -9.77 14.15 -17.39
C ILE A 323 -10.34 14.57 -18.75
N ASN A 324 -9.91 15.73 -19.25
CA ASN A 324 -10.34 16.37 -20.50
C ASN A 324 -9.20 16.38 -21.54
N PRO A 325 -8.83 15.20 -22.09
CA PRO A 325 -7.70 15.09 -22.99
C PRO A 325 -7.91 15.92 -24.27
N VAL A 326 -6.91 16.74 -24.63
CA VAL A 326 -6.82 17.36 -25.96
C VAL A 326 -6.76 16.26 -27.02
N LYS A 327 -7.42 16.46 -28.19
CA LYS A 327 -7.39 15.52 -29.31
C LYS A 327 -5.94 15.07 -29.60
N GLY A 328 -5.69 13.76 -29.57
CA GLY A 328 -4.38 13.15 -29.84
C GLY A 328 -3.60 12.68 -28.61
N THR A 329 -4.04 12.97 -27.39
CA THR A 329 -3.41 12.44 -26.16
C THR A 329 -3.84 10.99 -25.87
N ARG A 330 -3.00 10.25 -25.13
CA ARG A 330 -3.25 8.85 -24.74
C ARG A 330 -4.63 8.76 -24.09
N LYS A 331 -5.51 7.89 -24.61
CA LYS A 331 -6.80 7.57 -23.97
C LYS A 331 -6.50 7.03 -22.58
N ILE A 332 -6.64 7.88 -21.57
CA ILE A 332 -6.70 7.41 -20.20
C ILE A 332 -7.99 6.61 -20.04
N SER A 333 -7.89 5.56 -19.25
CA SER A 333 -9.03 4.72 -18.94
C SER A 333 -10.13 5.56 -18.28
N MET A 334 -11.39 5.15 -18.44
CA MET A 334 -12.51 5.72 -17.70
C MET A 334 -12.24 5.71 -16.17
N TRP A 335 -11.43 4.76 -15.70
CA TRP A 335 -11.00 4.60 -14.32
C TRP A 335 -10.09 5.70 -13.82
N GLU A 336 -9.06 6.05 -14.60
CA GLU A 336 -8.20 7.19 -14.30
C GLU A 336 -9.03 8.47 -14.25
N LYS A 337 -10.00 8.66 -15.16
CA LYS A 337 -10.89 9.84 -15.14
C LYS A 337 -11.70 9.97 -13.86
N ILE A 338 -12.27 8.87 -13.35
CA ILE A 338 -13.09 8.92 -12.12
C ILE A 338 -12.21 9.19 -10.91
N LYS A 339 -11.07 8.48 -10.80
CA LYS A 339 -10.07 8.72 -9.74
C LYS A 339 -9.68 10.21 -9.70
N LEU A 340 -9.31 10.74 -10.86
CA LEU A 340 -8.90 12.13 -11.03
C LEU A 340 -10.00 13.14 -10.66
N ARG A 341 -11.27 12.87 -11.00
CA ARG A 341 -12.39 13.76 -10.62
C ARG A 341 -12.61 13.82 -9.12
N GLN A 342 -12.58 12.68 -8.43
CA GLN A 342 -12.73 12.63 -6.98
C GLN A 342 -11.57 13.32 -6.26
N THR A 343 -10.33 13.08 -6.72
CA THR A 343 -9.15 13.80 -6.20
C THR A 343 -9.33 15.30 -6.35
N LYS A 344 -9.81 15.74 -7.53
CA LYS A 344 -10.03 17.16 -7.82
C LYS A 344 -11.07 17.77 -6.89
N GLU A 345 -12.26 17.20 -6.81
CA GLU A 345 -13.37 17.77 -6.02
C GLU A 345 -12.95 17.97 -4.56
N GLN A 346 -12.34 16.95 -3.96
CA GLN A 346 -11.88 17.04 -2.56
C GLN A 346 -10.75 18.04 -2.36
N LEU A 347 -9.80 18.10 -3.31
CA LEU A 347 -8.74 19.09 -3.27
C LEU A 347 -9.30 20.51 -3.44
N GLN A 348 -10.29 20.71 -4.31
CA GLN A 348 -10.93 22.01 -4.52
C GLN A 348 -11.69 22.46 -3.27
N ASP A 349 -12.57 21.61 -2.73
CA ASP A 349 -13.30 21.89 -1.50
C ASP A 349 -12.34 22.25 -0.36
N PHE A 350 -11.23 21.54 -0.28
CA PHE A 350 -10.18 21.80 0.70
C PHE A 350 -9.51 23.17 0.49
N LEU A 351 -9.04 23.46 -0.74
CA LEU A 351 -8.36 24.71 -1.07
C LEU A 351 -9.27 25.92 -0.89
N GLU A 352 -10.54 25.78 -1.24
CA GLU A 352 -11.57 26.80 -1.05
C GLU A 352 -11.83 27.06 0.43
N SER A 353 -11.85 26.02 1.25
CA SER A 353 -12.11 26.14 2.69
C SER A 353 -10.91 26.68 3.49
N ASN A 354 -9.67 26.45 3.03
CA ASN A 354 -8.47 26.68 3.85
C ASN A 354 -7.46 27.68 3.26
N ILE A 355 -7.46 27.92 1.96
CA ILE A 355 -6.43 28.73 1.28
C ILE A 355 -7.02 29.99 0.67
N LEU A 356 -8.15 29.86 -0.02
CA LEU A 356 -8.80 30.97 -0.72
C LEU A 356 -9.59 31.98 0.14
N PRO A 357 -9.99 31.74 1.41
CA PRO A 357 -10.77 32.74 2.18
C PRO A 357 -10.00 34.01 2.57
N VAL A 358 -8.68 34.04 2.42
CA VAL A 358 -7.82 35.10 2.98
C VAL A 358 -7.69 36.33 2.08
N LYS A 359 -8.34 36.37 0.91
CA LYS A 359 -8.44 37.57 0.06
C LYS A 359 -9.85 38.16 0.10
N LYS A 360 -10.24 38.76 1.23
CA LYS A 360 -11.35 39.71 1.29
C LYS A 360 -10.98 40.89 2.19
#